data_AF-A0A932STF1-F1
#
_entry.id   AF-A0A932STF1-F1
#
_cell.length_a   1.000
_cell.length_b   1.000
_cell.length_c   1.000
_cell.angle_alpha   90.00
_cell.angle_beta   90.00
_cell.angle_gamma   90.00
#
_symmetry.space_group_name_H-M   'P 1'
#
loop_
_entity.id
_entity.type
_entity.pdbx_description
1 polymer ?
#
loop_
_entity_poly.entity_id
_entity_poly.type
_entity_poly.pdbx_seq_one_letter_code
_entity_poly.pdbx_strand_id
1 'polypeptide(L)' 'PDALVASLVEGWRGAICHVAMTDKQGAFARYKVTDPSFRNWIGLMMAMRGGQISDFPLCNKSFNLSYCGHDL' A
#
# COMPACT_ATOMS: atom_id res chain seq x y z
N PRO A 1 -11.04 -9.54 -22.31
CA PRO A 1 -11.89 -10.55 -21.64
C PRO A 1 -11.02 -11.59 -20.95
N ASP A 2 -11.47 -12.14 -19.82
CA ASP A 2 -10.78 -13.18 -19.03
C ASP A 2 -9.27 -12.92 -18.83
N ALA A 3 -8.90 -11.65 -18.62
CA ALA A 3 -7.51 -11.22 -18.50
C ALA A 3 -7.20 -10.68 -17.11
N LEU A 4 -5.96 -10.88 -16.66
CA LEU A 4 -5.38 -10.27 -15.46
C LEU A 4 -4.28 -9.30 -15.88
N VAL A 5 -4.26 -8.12 -15.27
CA VAL A 5 -3.16 -7.16 -15.40
C VAL A 5 -2.76 -6.63 -14.03
N ALA A 6 -1.46 -6.45 -13.85
CA ALA A 6 -0.88 -5.72 -12.73
C ALA A 6 -0.10 -4.51 -13.29
N SER A 7 -0.36 -3.33 -12.74
CA SER A 7 0.35 -2.10 -13.04
C SER A 7 0.95 -1.53 -11.77
N LEU A 8 2.14 -0.94 -11.90
CA LEU A 8 2.87 -0.30 -10.82
C LEU A 8 3.16 1.14 -11.22
N VAL A 9 2.86 2.07 -10.32
CA VAL A 9 3.13 3.49 -10.51
C VAL A 9 3.78 4.06 -9.25
N GLU A 10 4.72 4.98 -9.43
CA GLU A 10 5.35 5.66 -8.30
C GLU A 10 4.48 6.85 -7.86
N GLY A 11 3.98 6.79 -6.63
CA GLY A 11 3.30 7.90 -5.97
C GLY A 11 4.23 8.63 -5.00
N TRP A 12 3.78 9.77 -4.47
CA TRP A 12 4.54 10.58 -3.50
C TRP A 12 4.86 9.85 -2.17
N ARG A 13 4.14 8.77 -1.87
CA ARG A 13 4.36 7.87 -0.71
C ARG A 13 5.15 6.59 -1.05
N GLY A 14 5.45 6.37 -2.34
CA GLY A 14 6.05 5.15 -2.86
C GLY A 14 5.18 4.44 -3.91
N ALA A 15 5.52 3.19 -4.18
CA ALA A 15 4.88 2.37 -5.22
C ALA A 15 3.41 2.00 -4.90
N ILE A 16 2.50 2.39 -5.79
CA ILE A 16 1.10 1.98 -5.82
C ILE A 16 0.94 0.86 -6.85
N CYS A 17 0.26 -0.23 -6.48
CA CYS A 17 -0.03 -1.33 -7.40
C CYS A 17 -1.53 -1.42 -7.68
N HIS A 18 -1.89 -1.47 -8.96
CA HIS A 18 -3.25 -1.73 -9.42
C HIS A 18 -3.30 -3.12 -10.04
N VAL A 19 -4.20 -3.97 -9.55
CA VAL A 19 -4.46 -5.29 -10.13
C VAL A 19 -5.90 -5.35 -10.58
N ALA A 20 -6.11 -5.66 -11.86
CA ALA A 20 -7.43 -5.78 -12.44
C ALA A 20 -7.61 -7.15 -13.10
N MET A 21 -8.79 -7.73 -12.89
CA MET A 21 -9.24 -8.95 -13.54
C MET A 21 -10.53 -8.66 -14.28
N THR A 22 -10.62 -9.11 -15.53
CA THR A 22 -11.84 -8.98 -16.36
C THR A 22 -12.56 -10.31 -16.49
N ASP A 23 -13.89 -10.27 -16.58
CA ASP A 23 -14.73 -11.43 -16.88
C ASP A 23 -14.82 -11.69 -18.41
N LYS A 24 -15.67 -12.64 -18.77
CA LYS A 24 -15.95 -13.05 -20.17
C LYS A 24 -16.56 -11.93 -21.00
N GLN A 25 -17.25 -11.00 -20.36
CA GLN A 25 -17.87 -9.82 -21.00
C GLN A 25 -16.87 -8.65 -21.08
N GLY A 26 -15.69 -8.78 -20.48
CA GLY A 26 -14.66 -7.74 -20.42
C GLY A 26 -14.89 -6.72 -19.30
N ALA A 27 -15.88 -6.91 -18.43
CA ALA A 27 -16.10 -6.07 -17.26
C ALA A 27 -15.14 -6.45 -16.12
N PHE A 28 -14.89 -5.53 -15.17
CA PHE A 28 -14.06 -5.86 -14.02
C PHE A 28 -14.75 -6.88 -13.11
N ALA A 29 -14.19 -8.09 -13.06
CA ALA A 29 -14.56 -9.11 -12.08
C ALA A 29 -13.94 -8.80 -10.70
N ARG A 30 -12.74 -8.22 -10.68
CA ARG A 30 -12.06 -7.78 -9.47
C ARG A 30 -11.10 -6.63 -9.79
N TYR A 31 -11.04 -5.65 -8.89
CA TYR A 31 -10.06 -4.59 -8.93
C TYR A 31 -9.51 -4.36 -7.54
N LYS A 32 -8.18 -4.45 -7.37
CA LYS A 32 -7.49 -4.20 -6.10
C LYS A 32 -6.45 -3.13 -6.33
N VAL A 33 -6.45 -2.12 -5.46
CA VAL A 33 -5.37 -1.15 -5.34
C VAL A 33 -4.59 -1.49 -4.09
N THR A 34 -3.27 -1.35 -4.13
CA THR A 34 -2.41 -1.49 -2.95
C THR A 34 -1.60 -0.20 -2.82
N ASP A 35 -1.94 0.59 -1.80
CA ASP A 35 -1.22 1.82 -1.43
C ASP A 35 0.14 1.48 -0.79
N PRO A 36 1.15 2.37 -0.87
CA PRO A 36 2.43 2.18 -0.19
C PRO A 36 2.29 1.92 1.31
N SER A 37 1.29 2.52 1.96
CA SER A 37 1.04 2.36 3.39
C SER A 37 0.82 0.89 3.75
N PHE A 38 0.18 0.09 2.88
CA PHE A 38 -0.01 -1.34 3.10
C PHE A 38 1.30 -2.06 3.47
N ARG A 39 2.40 -1.70 2.80
CA ARG A 39 3.73 -2.29 3.02
C ARG A 39 4.56 -1.52 4.04
N ASN A 40 4.45 -0.19 4.06
CA ASN A 40 5.30 0.68 4.87
C ASN A 40 5.03 0.59 6.38
N TRP A 41 3.84 0.14 6.80
CA TRP A 41 3.55 -0.12 8.23
C TRP A 41 4.55 -1.10 8.86
N ILE A 42 5.02 -2.10 8.10
CA ILE A 42 6.06 -3.03 8.56
C ILE A 42 7.40 -2.32 8.75
N GLY A 43 7.72 -1.38 7.86
CA GLY A 43 8.92 -0.54 7.98
C GLY A 43 8.95 0.26 9.29
N LEU A 44 7.81 0.85 9.68
CA LEU A 44 7.68 1.53 10.98
C LEU A 44 7.93 0.58 12.14
N MET A 45 7.31 -0.61 12.14
CA MET A 45 7.51 -1.61 13.19
C MET A 45 8.98 -2.03 13.33
N MET A 46 9.70 -2.10 12.21
CA MET A 46 11.13 -2.42 12.22
C MET A 46 11.96 -1.26 12.79
N ALA A 47 11.66 -0.02 12.41
CA ALA A 47 12.39 1.17 12.84
C ALA A 47 12.28 1.45 14.36
N MET A 48 11.20 0.99 15.00
CA MET A 48 10.96 1.23 16.43
C MET A 48 11.64 0.22 17.37
N ARG A 49 12.24 -0.85 16.85
CA ARG A 49 12.80 -1.93 17.69
C ARG A 49 13.97 -1.43 18.52
N GLY A 50 13.91 -1.66 19.83
CA GLY A 50 14.96 -1.25 20.77
C GLY A 50 15.03 0.26 21.04
N GLY A 51 14.12 1.06 20.45
CA GLY A 51 14.01 2.50 20.67
C GLY A 51 13.07 2.86 21.82
N GLN A 52 12.93 4.16 22.08
CA GLN A 52 12.01 4.66 23.09
C GLN A 52 10.60 4.81 22.51
N ILE A 53 9.57 4.62 23.34
CA ILE A 53 8.17 4.81 22.88
C ILE A 53 7.90 6.25 22.42
N SER A 54 8.64 7.23 22.96
CA SER A 54 8.57 8.64 22.59
C SER A 54 9.00 8.91 21.15
N ASP A 55 9.73 8.00 20.51
CA ASP A 55 10.16 8.15 19.12
C ASP A 55 9.02 7.84 18.13
N PHE A 56 7.94 7.22 18.60
CA PHE A 56 6.81 6.82 17.75
C PHE A 56 6.25 7.95 16.87
N PRO A 57 5.94 9.15 17.40
CA PRO A 57 5.38 10.22 16.57
C PRO A 57 6.33 10.68 15.47
N LEU A 58 7.64 10.71 15.75
CA LEU A 58 8.67 11.10 14.78
C LEU A 58 8.78 10.04 13.68
N CYS A 59 8.98 8.78 14.05
CA CYS A 59 9.07 7.68 13.09
C CYS A 59 7.80 7.57 12.24
N ASN A 60 6.62 7.58 12.87
CA ASN A 60 5.34 7.49 12.16
C ASN A 60 5.17 8.64 11.14
N LYS A 61 5.60 9.86 11.49
CA LYS A 61 5.55 10.99 10.57
C LYS A 61 6.53 10.82 9.39
N SER A 62 7.73 10.31 9.62
CA SER A 62 8.73 10.06 8.56
C SER A 62 8.27 9.05 7.52
N PHE A 63 7.56 7.99 7.93
CA PHE A 63 6.98 7.01 6.99
C PHE A 63 5.73 7.52 6.28
N ASN A 64 5.15 8.63 6.78
CA ASN A 64 4.02 9.30 6.17
C ASN A 64 2.86 8.34 5.85
N LEU A 65 2.48 7.52 6.83
CA LEU A 65 1.53 6.43 6.65
C LEU A 65 0.09 6.93 6.51
N SER A 66 -0.72 6.12 5.83
CA SER A 66 -2.17 6.26 5.75
C SER A 66 -2.85 5.02 6.33
N TYR A 67 -3.82 5.24 7.22
CA TYR A 67 -4.69 4.15 7.67
C TYR A 67 -5.63 3.71 6.54
N CYS A 68 -6.32 4.66 5.89
CA CYS A 68 -7.20 4.31 4.76
C CYS A 68 -6.44 3.70 3.58
N GLY A 69 -5.19 4.09 3.33
CA GLY A 69 -4.34 3.43 2.34
C GLY A 69 -3.98 1.99 2.72
N HIS A 70 -3.85 1.68 4.01
CA HIS A 70 -3.62 0.30 4.47
C HIS A 70 -4.89 -0.57 4.37
N ASP A 71 -6.06 0.02 4.59
CA ASP A 71 -7.34 -0.70 4.49
C ASP A 71 -7.79 -0.96 3.04
N LEU A 72 -7.32 -0.13 2.10
CA LEU A 72 -7.63 -0.18 0.66
C LEU A 72 -7.17 -1.48 0.01
#